data_AF-A0A822EMS7-F1
#
_entry.id   AF-A0A822EMS7-F1
#
_cell.length_a   1.000
_cell.length_b   1.000
_cell.length_c   1.000
_cell.angle_alpha   90.00
_cell.angle_beta   90.00
_cell.angle_gamma   90.00
#
_symmetry.space_group_name_H-M   'P 1'
#
loop_
_entity.id
_entity.type
_entity.pdbx_description
1 polymer ?
#
loop_
_entity_poly.entity_id
_entity_poly.type
_entity_poly.pdbx_seq_one_letter_code
_entity_poly.pdbx_strand_id
1 'polypeptide(L)'
;NRFPMLPDTECPVRFTWEDAFQKEDNTYNDIRFEEACILYNLGAMYSRLGANESRRTHDSIKNACTYFRCAAACYEKVRDQYTTYTSDLTPDLLTCQVHILLAQAHEAVLEKSLLDQRAPSVNAHVAMQISEYYQMALLNLMKPGINSIVSKRFREWRVYLTYKLSYYFALTYYCCGLIAEENKKHGQSVCYYEAAVERLKEAWKNAEKISSDKTNIFKDAHMFTNDVIMGKYKVAKRDNDSVYFEKVPTLSSLPAIQGAIVAKSQPFDCHDAEVCGQDIFQKLVPLDAHLAASEYSEEKAKLLREIIELTENKNRELETFMLCLQLNRVPLNNEYLRLPRELLDCCAAVTARPNMTKELVSAMQQLNSQHHDVTEQVDEFEQLLKIFEDNNDIIKTNKEYKDLKLNLKSIHDMMLQANESNIELHRHMTTIIEHLKILNSSLEQLEKTLPVITELD
;
A
#
# COMPACT_ATOMS: atom_id res chain seq x y z
N ASN A 1 -1.62 1.13 -4.29
CA ASN A 1 -2.89 0.47 -4.73
C ASN A 1 -3.23 0.73 -6.19
N ARG A 2 -3.21 1.97 -6.71
CA ARG A 2 -3.59 2.24 -8.12
C ARG A 2 -2.39 2.31 -9.07
N PHE A 3 -1.25 2.79 -8.58
CA PHE A 3 0.00 2.86 -9.31
C PHE A 3 1.01 1.84 -8.74
N PRO A 4 1.68 1.04 -9.60
CA PRO A 4 2.73 0.14 -9.17
C PRO A 4 4.03 0.96 -9.02
N MET A 5 4.26 1.46 -7.80
CA MET A 5 5.40 2.34 -7.44
C MET A 5 6.35 1.73 -6.40
N LEU A 6 6.28 0.41 -6.22
CA LEU A 6 7.21 -0.33 -5.36
C LEU A 6 8.54 -0.56 -6.11
N PRO A 7 9.61 -0.95 -5.40
CA PRO A 7 10.85 -1.38 -6.05
C PRO A 7 10.54 -2.50 -7.06
N ASP A 8 11.24 -2.46 -8.20
CA ASP A 8 11.14 -3.48 -9.26
C ASP A 8 9.77 -3.58 -9.97
N THR A 9 8.91 -2.56 -9.81
CA THR A 9 7.65 -2.46 -10.55
C THR A 9 7.77 -1.56 -11.79
N GLU A 10 6.71 -1.47 -12.59
CA GLU A 10 6.72 -0.78 -13.90
C GLU A 10 6.88 0.74 -13.80
N CYS A 11 6.52 1.37 -12.67
CA CYS A 11 6.58 2.82 -12.49
C CYS A 11 7.29 3.24 -11.19
N PRO A 12 8.59 2.92 -11.03
CA PRO A 12 9.33 3.30 -9.84
C PRO A 12 9.63 4.80 -9.91
N VAL A 13 9.21 5.54 -8.90
CA VAL A 13 9.51 6.98 -8.77
C VAL A 13 10.61 7.18 -7.74
N ARG A 14 11.55 8.06 -8.08
CA ARG A 14 12.71 8.40 -7.26
C ARG A 14 12.31 9.43 -6.20
N PHE A 15 12.45 9.08 -4.93
CA PHE A 15 12.25 9.98 -3.80
C PHE A 15 13.58 10.21 -3.08
N THR A 16 13.88 11.48 -2.79
CA THR A 16 15.14 11.89 -2.14
C THR A 16 14.83 12.67 -0.88
N TRP A 17 15.36 12.20 0.26
CA TRP A 17 15.22 12.86 1.57
C TRP A 17 16.58 12.94 2.29
N GLU A 18 16.76 13.97 3.09
CA GLU A 18 17.93 14.16 3.95
C GLU A 18 17.70 13.45 5.30
N ASP A 19 18.67 12.64 5.76
CA ASP A 19 18.63 12.01 7.09
C ASP A 19 18.60 13.07 8.21
N ALA A 20 17.66 12.92 9.16
CA ALA A 20 17.37 13.92 10.19
C ALA A 20 18.54 14.24 11.14
N PHE A 21 19.56 13.37 11.23
CA PHE A 21 20.70 13.53 12.12
C PHE A 21 22.04 13.64 11.40
N GLN A 22 22.29 12.80 10.39
CA GLN A 22 23.54 12.76 9.63
C GLN A 22 23.59 13.80 8.51
N LYS A 23 22.43 14.30 8.06
CA LYS A 23 22.31 15.23 6.94
C LYS A 23 22.88 14.69 5.61
N GLU A 24 22.71 13.40 5.40
CA GLU A 24 23.07 12.74 4.14
C GLU A 24 21.82 12.59 3.27
N ASP A 25 21.94 12.90 1.99
CA ASP A 25 20.88 12.71 1.01
C ASP A 25 20.75 11.24 0.67
N ASN A 26 19.56 10.69 0.92
CA ASN A 26 19.21 9.31 0.65
C ASN A 26 18.14 9.25 -0.43
N THR A 27 18.40 8.47 -1.47
CA THR A 27 17.48 8.28 -2.59
C THR A 27 17.00 6.85 -2.63
N TYR A 28 15.67 6.65 -2.66
CA TYR A 28 15.06 5.36 -2.92
C TYR A 28 13.98 5.45 -4.01
N ASN A 29 13.86 4.39 -4.80
CA ASN A 29 12.82 4.23 -5.81
C ASN A 29 11.63 3.45 -5.24
N ASP A 30 11.09 3.90 -4.10
CA ASP A 30 10.04 3.23 -3.35
C ASP A 30 9.09 4.26 -2.74
N ILE A 31 7.81 4.23 -3.09
CA ILE A 31 6.80 5.12 -2.49
C ILE A 31 6.69 4.96 -0.98
N ARG A 32 7.02 3.77 -0.44
CA ARG A 32 7.00 3.55 1.01
C ARG A 32 8.08 4.35 1.73
N PHE A 33 9.18 4.71 1.06
CA PHE A 33 10.16 5.62 1.62
C PHE A 33 9.58 7.03 1.79
N GLU A 34 8.86 7.54 0.78
CA GLU A 34 8.15 8.81 0.86
C GLU A 34 7.15 8.81 2.02
N GLU A 35 6.31 7.77 2.12
CA GLU A 35 5.35 7.62 3.21
C GLU A 35 6.03 7.63 4.58
N ALA A 36 7.14 6.90 4.74
CA ALA A 36 7.91 6.85 5.97
C ALA A 36 8.43 8.23 6.40
N CYS A 37 9.02 8.98 5.46
CA CYS A 37 9.57 10.31 5.71
C CYS A 37 8.47 11.32 6.07
N ILE A 38 7.32 11.28 5.39
CA ILE A 38 6.17 12.13 5.70
C ILE A 38 5.61 11.81 7.09
N LEU A 39 5.45 10.52 7.43
CA LEU A 39 5.00 10.10 8.76
C LEU A 39 6.01 10.50 9.86
N TYR A 40 7.31 10.35 9.61
CA TYR A 40 8.35 10.79 10.53
C TYR A 40 8.26 12.30 10.79
N ASN A 41 8.10 13.11 9.74
CA ASN A 41 7.95 14.55 9.84
C ASN A 41 6.65 14.97 10.54
N LEU A 42 5.56 14.23 10.34
CA LEU A 42 4.32 14.43 11.07
C LEU A 42 4.52 14.19 12.58
N GLY A 43 5.21 13.12 12.96
CA GLY A 43 5.61 12.86 14.34
C GLY A 43 6.50 13.97 14.91
N ALA A 44 7.47 14.44 14.13
CA ALA A 44 8.34 15.55 14.51
C ALA A 44 7.55 16.86 14.71
N MET A 45 6.59 17.16 13.84
CA MET A 45 5.71 18.32 13.98
C MET A 45 4.88 18.25 15.27
N TYR A 46 4.22 17.11 15.53
CA TYR A 46 3.45 16.92 16.75
C TYR A 46 4.30 17.05 18.01
N SER A 47 5.52 16.49 18.02
CA SER A 47 6.43 16.64 19.17
C SER A 47 6.82 18.10 19.43
N ARG A 48 7.04 18.90 18.37
CA ARG A 48 7.31 20.33 18.47
C ARG A 48 6.09 21.12 18.97
N LEU A 49 4.89 20.79 18.50
CA LEU A 49 3.65 21.40 18.99
C LEU A 49 3.46 21.13 20.48
N GLY A 50 3.61 19.86 20.91
CA GLY A 50 3.52 19.49 22.33
C GLY A 50 4.59 20.16 23.21
N ALA A 51 5.80 20.33 22.69
CA ALA A 51 6.88 21.03 23.40
C ALA A 51 6.63 22.55 23.53
N ASN A 52 5.99 23.16 22.54
CA ASN A 52 5.70 24.60 22.51
C ASN A 52 4.42 25.01 23.28
N GLU A 53 3.59 24.04 23.68
CA GLU A 53 2.46 24.29 24.56
C GLU A 53 2.92 24.89 25.90
N SER A 54 2.24 25.94 26.35
CA SER A 54 2.63 26.69 27.57
C SER A 54 2.55 25.86 28.85
N ARG A 55 1.66 24.85 28.87
CA ARG A 55 1.32 23.99 30.01
C ARG A 55 0.96 24.76 31.29
N ARG A 56 0.39 25.96 31.15
CA ARG A 56 -0.08 26.80 32.27
C ARG A 56 -1.58 26.66 32.55
N THR A 57 -2.35 26.17 31.59
CA THR A 57 -3.81 25.99 31.68
C THR A 57 -4.16 24.52 31.47
N HIS A 58 -5.31 24.07 32.00
CA HIS A 58 -5.78 22.69 31.81
C HIS A 58 -5.87 22.30 30.33
N ASP A 59 -6.34 23.20 29.47
CA ASP A 59 -6.47 22.94 28.04
C ASP A 59 -5.10 22.82 27.36
N SER A 60 -4.14 23.70 27.67
CA SER A 60 -2.78 23.64 27.09
C SER A 60 -2.07 22.35 27.52
N ILE A 61 -2.26 21.89 28.76
CA ILE A 61 -1.71 20.62 29.24
C ILE A 61 -2.35 19.42 28.51
N LYS A 62 -3.68 19.45 28.31
CA LYS A 62 -4.39 18.41 27.56
C LYS A 62 -3.95 18.36 26.10
N ASN A 63 -3.75 19.52 25.47
CA ASN A 63 -3.25 19.63 24.10
C ASN A 63 -1.83 19.07 24.00
N ALA A 64 -0.93 19.45 24.91
CA ALA A 64 0.44 18.92 24.96
C ALA A 64 0.44 17.39 25.06
N CYS A 65 -0.35 16.84 25.98
CA CYS A 65 -0.52 15.40 26.14
C CYS A 65 -1.00 14.74 24.84
N THR A 66 -2.02 15.32 24.18
CA THR A 66 -2.57 14.80 22.92
C THR A 66 -1.52 14.81 21.81
N TYR A 67 -0.81 15.92 21.62
CA TYR A 67 0.23 16.02 20.61
C TYR A 67 1.36 15.00 20.82
N PHE A 68 1.84 14.81 22.05
CA PHE A 68 2.86 13.79 22.32
C PHE A 68 2.35 12.36 22.05
N ARG A 69 1.09 12.06 22.36
CA ARG A 69 0.46 10.76 22.06
C ARG A 69 0.29 10.50 20.57
N CYS A 70 -0.05 11.54 19.80
CA CYS A 70 -0.11 11.47 18.33
C CYS A 70 1.29 11.29 17.73
N ALA A 71 2.28 12.04 18.22
CA ALA A 71 3.67 11.89 17.78
C ALA A 71 4.20 10.48 18.02
N ALA A 72 3.91 9.90 19.19
CA ALA A 72 4.29 8.53 19.52
C ALA A 72 3.68 7.52 18.53
N ALA A 73 2.40 7.69 18.17
CA ALA A 73 1.75 6.82 17.19
C ALA A 73 2.37 6.90 15.79
N CYS A 74 2.78 8.10 15.34
CA CYS A 74 3.51 8.24 14.08
C CYS A 74 4.79 7.41 14.09
N TYR A 75 5.63 7.55 15.13
CA TYR A 75 6.89 6.83 15.22
C TYR A 75 6.72 5.32 15.45
N GLU A 76 5.68 4.88 16.17
CA GLU A 76 5.34 3.45 16.25
C GLU A 76 4.99 2.88 14.88
N LYS A 77 4.17 3.59 14.09
CA LYS A 77 3.82 3.16 12.73
C LYS A 77 5.05 3.07 11.82
N VAL A 78 5.93 4.07 11.87
CA VAL A 78 7.19 4.07 11.12
C VAL A 78 8.08 2.90 11.54
N ARG A 79 8.21 2.66 12.86
CA ARG A 79 9.00 1.56 13.42
C ARG A 79 8.47 0.19 13.01
N ASP A 80 7.15 0.03 12.89
CA ASP A 80 6.56 -1.28 12.63
C ASP A 80 6.48 -1.60 11.14
N GLN A 81 6.52 -0.59 10.25
CA GLN A 81 6.27 -0.75 8.82
C GLN A 81 7.44 -0.34 7.91
N TYR A 82 8.38 0.51 8.35
CA TYR A 82 9.32 1.22 7.45
C TYR A 82 10.78 1.28 7.96
N THR A 83 11.35 0.16 8.40
CA THR A 83 12.61 0.14 9.18
C THR A 83 13.93 0.04 8.39
N THR A 84 13.87 -0.07 7.07
CA THR A 84 15.01 -0.51 6.24
C THR A 84 15.65 0.58 5.37
N TYR A 85 15.26 1.85 5.52
CA TYR A 85 15.70 2.93 4.62
C TYR A 85 16.92 3.68 5.13
N THR A 86 16.76 4.54 6.14
CA THR A 86 17.80 5.48 6.60
C THR A 86 18.13 5.29 8.07
N SER A 87 19.25 5.87 8.51
CA SER A 87 19.80 5.61 9.85
C SER A 87 18.92 6.20 10.97
N ASP A 88 18.22 7.29 10.68
CA ASP A 88 17.22 7.93 11.52
C ASP A 88 15.91 7.13 11.68
N LEU A 89 15.63 6.19 10.78
CA LEU A 89 14.44 5.32 10.78
C LEU A 89 14.68 3.93 11.41
N THR A 90 15.79 3.75 12.11
CA THR A 90 16.11 2.47 12.75
C THR A 90 15.13 2.15 13.90
N PRO A 91 14.74 0.86 14.08
CA PRO A 91 13.77 0.46 15.09
C PRO A 91 14.13 0.90 16.52
N ASP A 92 15.41 0.81 16.86
CA ASP A 92 15.92 1.15 18.18
C ASP A 92 15.82 2.67 18.46
N LEU A 93 16.13 3.50 17.46
CA LEU A 93 16.02 4.95 17.59
C LEU A 93 14.56 5.39 17.68
N LEU A 94 13.69 4.85 16.83
CA LEU A 94 12.26 5.13 16.87
C LEU A 94 11.64 4.66 18.19
N THR A 95 12.04 3.50 18.71
CA THR A 95 11.62 3.01 20.03
C THR A 95 12.07 3.96 21.16
N CYS A 96 13.30 4.48 21.08
CA CYS A 96 13.77 5.51 22.00
C CYS A 96 12.87 6.76 21.94
N GLN A 97 12.59 7.28 20.75
CA GLN A 97 11.74 8.46 20.54
C GLN A 97 10.30 8.24 21.05
N VAL A 98 9.70 7.08 20.78
CA VAL A 98 8.37 6.70 21.29
C VAL A 98 8.34 6.74 22.81
N HIS A 99 9.32 6.13 23.49
CA HIS A 99 9.38 6.17 24.95
C HIS A 99 9.57 7.59 25.50
N ILE A 100 10.35 8.45 24.83
CA ILE A 100 10.49 9.86 25.21
C ILE A 100 9.14 10.58 25.14
N LEU A 101 8.40 10.41 24.04
CA LEU A 101 7.11 11.06 23.83
C LEU A 101 6.04 10.56 24.79
N LEU A 102 6.00 9.25 25.05
CA LEU A 102 5.09 8.69 26.05
C LEU A 102 5.44 9.18 27.45
N ALA A 103 6.73 9.29 27.81
CA ALA A 103 7.13 9.92 29.07
C ALA A 103 6.62 11.36 29.16
N GLN A 104 6.86 12.19 28.15
CA GLN A 104 6.39 13.59 28.10
C GLN A 104 4.85 13.72 28.13
N ALA A 105 4.13 12.78 27.52
CA ALA A 105 2.67 12.72 27.64
C ALA A 105 2.23 12.45 29.08
N HIS A 106 2.92 11.55 29.79
CA HIS A 106 2.66 11.29 31.21
C HIS A 106 3.09 12.45 32.11
N GLU A 107 4.14 13.21 31.76
CA GLU A 107 4.49 14.45 32.47
C GLU A 107 3.33 15.45 32.46
N ALA A 108 2.73 15.67 31.28
CA ALA A 108 1.56 16.53 31.16
C ALA A 108 0.38 16.01 32.00
N VAL A 109 0.16 14.69 32.03
CA VAL A 109 -0.87 14.11 32.90
C VAL A 109 -0.57 14.33 34.38
N LEU A 110 0.69 14.18 34.80
CA LEU A 110 1.10 14.42 36.19
C LEU A 110 0.95 15.90 36.57
N GLU A 111 1.37 16.83 35.72
CA GLU A 111 1.19 18.27 35.92
C GLU A 111 -0.29 18.61 36.12
N LYS A 112 -1.18 18.07 35.25
CA LYS A 112 -2.62 18.22 35.42
C LYS A 112 -3.12 17.62 36.74
N SER A 113 -2.66 16.42 37.08
CA SER A 113 -3.07 15.71 38.29
C SER A 113 -2.69 16.46 39.58
N LEU A 114 -1.51 17.11 39.58
CA LEU A 114 -1.05 17.97 40.65
C LEU A 114 -1.89 19.27 40.75
N LEU A 115 -2.21 19.90 39.61
CA LEU A 115 -3.11 21.07 39.57
C LEU A 115 -4.52 20.75 40.06
N ASP A 116 -5.04 19.58 39.68
CA ASP A 116 -6.33 19.04 40.12
C ASP A 116 -6.32 18.59 41.59
N GLN A 117 -5.18 18.67 42.29
CA GLN A 117 -4.98 18.21 43.67
C GLN A 117 -5.42 16.76 43.89
N ARG A 118 -5.14 15.88 42.93
CA ARG A 118 -5.43 14.45 43.05
C ARG A 118 -4.61 13.81 44.17
N ALA A 119 -5.14 12.71 44.71
CA ALA A 119 -4.54 11.97 45.81
C ALA A 119 -3.07 11.60 45.52
N PRO A 120 -2.16 11.65 46.52
CA PRO A 120 -0.75 11.31 46.35
C PRO A 120 -0.51 9.92 45.74
N SER A 121 -1.38 8.95 46.04
CA SER A 121 -1.32 7.61 45.43
C SER A 121 -1.40 7.63 43.91
N VAL A 122 -2.32 8.42 43.33
CA VAL A 122 -2.45 8.56 41.87
C VAL A 122 -1.18 9.17 41.29
N ASN A 123 -0.69 10.25 41.90
CA ASN A 123 0.51 10.96 41.43
C ASN A 123 1.76 10.07 41.51
N ALA A 124 1.88 9.23 42.54
CA ALA A 124 2.99 8.30 42.70
C ALA A 124 3.06 7.27 41.55
N HIS A 125 1.92 6.68 41.19
CA HIS A 125 1.86 5.71 40.09
C HIS A 125 2.13 6.35 38.71
N VAL A 126 1.64 7.57 38.47
CA VAL A 126 1.93 8.29 37.22
C VAL A 126 3.40 8.72 37.16
N ALA A 127 3.96 9.24 38.26
CA ALA A 127 5.37 9.61 38.33
C ALA A 127 6.31 8.41 38.12
N MET A 128 5.95 7.25 38.68
CA MET A 128 6.72 6.02 38.46
C MET A 128 6.70 5.61 36.99
N GLN A 129 5.54 5.72 36.32
CA GLN A 129 5.44 5.41 34.90
C GLN A 129 6.33 6.32 34.03
N ILE A 130 6.44 7.61 34.38
CA ILE A 130 7.35 8.55 33.70
C ILE A 130 8.81 8.08 33.83
N SER A 131 9.21 7.69 35.05
CA SER A 131 10.54 7.15 35.31
C SER A 131 10.81 5.88 34.51
N GLU A 132 9.87 4.93 34.46
CA GLU A 132 10.00 3.70 33.67
C GLU A 132 10.19 4.00 32.17
N TYR A 133 9.40 4.91 31.59
CA TYR A 133 9.58 5.29 30.19
C TYR A 133 10.92 5.98 29.92
N TYR A 134 11.38 6.88 30.79
CA TYR A 134 12.70 7.48 30.63
C TYR A 134 13.84 6.47 30.79
N GLN A 135 13.67 5.48 31.65
CA GLN A 135 14.60 4.37 31.77
C GLN A 135 14.65 3.54 30.47
N MET A 136 13.49 3.19 29.91
CA MET A 136 13.40 2.47 28.64
C MET A 136 13.98 3.28 27.47
N ALA A 137 13.75 4.59 27.43
CA ALA A 137 14.35 5.49 26.45
C ALA A 137 15.88 5.50 26.57
N LEU A 138 16.43 5.61 27.78
CA LEU A 138 17.88 5.55 28.02
C LEU A 138 18.47 4.20 27.61
N LEU A 139 17.80 3.09 27.91
CA LEU A 139 18.27 1.76 27.50
C LEU A 139 18.36 1.64 25.97
N ASN A 140 17.37 2.15 25.23
CA ASN A 140 17.40 2.16 23.77
C ASN A 140 18.43 3.14 23.22
N LEU A 141 18.57 4.33 23.81
CA LEU A 141 19.59 5.31 23.43
C LEU A 141 21.00 4.70 23.56
N MET A 142 21.24 3.89 24.59
CA MET A 142 22.55 3.28 24.86
C MET A 142 22.85 2.03 24.01
N LYS A 143 21.94 1.60 23.12
CA LYS A 143 22.21 0.49 22.20
C LYS A 143 23.33 0.82 21.21
N PRO A 144 24.10 -0.18 20.75
CA PRO A 144 25.18 0.03 19.78
C PRO A 144 24.67 0.74 18.50
N GLY A 145 25.50 1.61 17.91
CA GLY A 145 25.17 2.32 16.68
C GLY A 145 24.34 3.61 16.85
N ILE A 146 23.53 3.73 17.90
CA ILE A 146 22.71 4.94 18.12
C ILE A 146 23.57 6.18 18.38
N ASN A 147 24.66 6.04 19.15
CA ASN A 147 25.56 7.17 19.42
C ASN A 147 26.18 7.74 18.13
N SER A 148 26.54 6.90 17.15
CA SER A 148 27.01 7.39 15.85
C SER A 148 25.91 8.12 15.08
N ILE A 149 24.67 7.61 15.11
CA ILE A 149 23.53 8.20 14.40
C ILE A 149 23.18 9.59 14.95
N VAL A 150 22.99 9.75 16.27
CA VAL A 150 22.60 11.05 16.84
C VAL A 150 23.79 11.96 17.19
N SER A 151 25.02 11.41 17.17
CA SER A 151 26.29 12.12 17.28
C SER A 151 26.29 13.22 18.36
N LYS A 152 26.25 14.50 17.95
CA LYS A 152 26.32 15.66 18.87
C LYS A 152 25.16 15.69 19.87
N ARG A 153 23.96 15.25 19.45
CA ARG A 153 22.75 15.24 20.30
C ARG A 153 22.76 14.11 21.33
N PHE A 154 23.57 13.07 21.13
CA PHE A 154 23.63 11.91 22.03
C PHE A 154 23.89 12.31 23.48
N ARG A 155 24.90 13.16 23.70
CA ARG A 155 25.30 13.59 25.03
C ARG A 155 24.20 14.42 25.71
N GLU A 156 23.57 15.31 24.94
CA GLU A 156 22.48 16.18 25.42
C GLU A 156 21.26 15.36 25.82
N TRP A 157 20.80 14.45 24.94
CA TRP A 157 19.68 13.56 25.21
C TRP A 157 19.97 12.68 26.40
N ARG A 158 21.14 12.03 26.44
CA ARG A 158 21.50 11.16 27.57
C ARG A 158 21.42 11.91 28.89
N VAL A 159 21.95 13.12 28.98
CA VAL A 159 21.93 13.88 30.23
C VAL A 159 20.53 14.42 30.54
N TYR A 160 19.77 14.90 29.56
CA TYR A 160 18.37 15.32 29.73
C TYR A 160 17.49 14.18 30.28
N LEU A 161 17.57 13.00 29.65
CA LEU A 161 16.81 11.82 30.05
C LEU A 161 17.26 11.31 31.43
N THR A 162 18.56 11.34 31.73
CA THR A 162 19.08 10.94 33.05
C THR A 162 18.60 11.89 34.15
N TYR A 163 18.60 13.21 33.88
CA TYR A 163 18.04 14.20 34.81
C TYR A 163 16.57 13.91 35.08
N LYS A 164 15.76 13.82 34.02
CA LYS A 164 14.32 13.59 34.08
C LYS A 164 14.00 12.29 34.83
N LEU A 165 14.72 11.20 34.53
CA LEU A 165 14.60 9.92 35.22
C LEU A 165 14.75 10.08 36.74
N SER A 166 15.86 10.66 37.20
CA SER A 166 16.12 10.87 38.63
C SER A 166 15.13 11.85 39.27
N TYR A 167 14.71 12.88 38.54
CA TYR A 167 13.73 13.87 39.00
C TYR A 167 12.34 13.25 39.26
N TYR A 168 11.82 12.44 38.33
CA TYR A 168 10.53 11.78 38.53
C TYR A 168 10.59 10.61 39.52
N PHE A 169 11.75 9.97 39.70
CA PHE A 169 11.96 9.05 40.82
C PHE A 169 11.87 9.78 42.17
N ALA A 170 12.44 10.99 42.27
CA ALA A 170 12.32 11.82 43.46
C ALA A 170 10.86 12.20 43.74
N LEU A 171 10.09 12.60 42.72
CA LEU A 171 8.65 12.88 42.86
C LEU A 171 7.84 11.64 43.25
N THR A 172 8.20 10.46 42.73
CA THR A 172 7.57 9.19 43.10
C THR A 172 7.78 8.91 44.59
N TYR A 173 9.02 8.98 45.07
CA TYR A 173 9.32 8.78 46.49
C TYR A 173 8.68 9.86 47.38
N TYR A 174 8.64 11.11 46.94
CA TYR A 174 7.91 12.16 47.64
C TYR A 174 6.43 11.82 47.83
N CYS A 175 5.75 11.36 46.77
CA CYS A 175 4.35 10.94 46.86
C CYS A 175 4.19 9.71 47.76
N CYS A 176 5.10 8.72 47.70
CA CYS A 176 5.10 7.58 48.63
C CYS A 176 5.28 8.01 50.10
N GLY A 177 6.10 9.04 50.35
CA GLY A 177 6.27 9.64 51.67
C GLY A 177 4.96 10.23 52.21
N LEU A 178 4.22 10.95 51.36
CA LEU A 178 2.90 11.49 51.70
C LEU A 178 1.90 10.37 52.03
N ILE A 179 1.88 9.29 51.23
CA ILE A 179 1.00 8.13 51.48
C ILE A 179 1.35 7.45 52.82
N ALA A 180 2.65 7.32 53.13
CA ALA A 180 3.09 6.75 54.41
C ALA A 180 2.69 7.64 55.60
N GLU A 181 2.76 8.97 55.45
CA GLU A 181 2.32 9.96 56.44
C GLU A 181 0.80 9.86 56.67
N GLU A 182 -0.01 9.78 55.61
CA GLU A 182 -1.47 9.56 55.69
C GLU A 182 -1.82 8.25 56.42
N ASN A 183 -1.00 7.21 56.23
CA ASN A 183 -1.16 5.92 56.89
C ASN A 183 -0.52 5.84 58.29
N LYS A 184 -0.02 6.96 58.83
CA LYS A 184 0.64 7.04 60.15
C LYS A 184 1.84 6.08 60.29
N LYS A 185 2.58 5.87 59.19
CA LYS A 185 3.82 5.10 59.15
C LYS A 185 5.00 6.05 59.08
N HIS A 186 5.29 6.73 60.19
CA HIS A 186 6.23 7.85 60.23
C HIS A 186 7.66 7.42 59.87
N GLY A 187 8.12 6.25 60.32
CA GLY A 187 9.42 5.73 59.94
C GLY A 187 9.56 5.48 58.44
N GLN A 188 8.49 4.97 57.80
CA GLN A 188 8.45 4.77 56.34
C GLN A 188 8.45 6.11 55.58
N SER A 189 7.70 7.10 56.07
CA SER A 189 7.69 8.44 55.44
C SER A 189 9.07 9.10 55.45
N VAL A 190 9.83 8.98 56.54
CA VAL A 190 11.20 9.50 56.62
C VAL A 190 12.11 8.82 55.59
N CYS A 191 12.02 7.49 55.46
CA CYS A 191 12.79 6.73 54.47
C CYS A 191 12.50 7.20 53.03
N TYR A 192 11.22 7.36 52.68
CA TYR A 192 10.84 7.83 51.35
C TYR A 192 11.28 9.27 51.06
N TYR A 193 11.10 10.19 52.02
CA TYR A 193 11.56 11.56 51.86
C TYR A 193 13.09 11.66 51.75
N GLU A 194 13.83 10.84 52.49
CA GLU A 194 15.29 10.76 52.37
C GLU A 194 15.71 10.29 50.97
N ALA A 195 15.10 9.21 50.48
CA ALA A 195 15.36 8.69 49.13
C ALA A 195 15.01 9.73 48.03
N ALA A 196 13.93 10.50 48.23
CA ALA A 196 13.54 11.58 47.33
C ALA A 196 14.62 12.68 47.26
N VAL A 197 15.14 13.11 48.42
CA VAL A 197 16.22 14.10 48.50
C VAL A 197 17.48 13.60 47.79
N GLU A 198 17.88 12.35 48.02
CA GLU A 198 19.06 11.76 47.38
C GLU A 198 18.93 11.71 45.86
N ARG A 199 17.79 11.25 45.35
CA ARG A 199 17.51 11.21 43.91
C ARG A 199 17.48 12.59 43.28
N LEU A 200 16.95 13.58 43.97
CA LEU A 200 16.92 14.95 43.48
C LEU A 200 18.34 15.52 43.39
N LYS A 201 19.19 15.28 44.40
CA LYS A 201 20.63 15.65 44.35
C LYS A 201 21.35 14.99 43.17
N GLU A 202 21.08 13.70 42.91
CA GLU A 202 21.63 12.99 41.76
C GLU A 202 21.17 13.63 40.44
N ALA A 203 19.89 13.99 40.32
CA ALA A 203 19.36 14.70 39.17
C ALA A 203 20.16 16.00 38.94
N TRP A 204 20.33 16.82 39.98
CA TRP A 204 21.07 18.08 39.85
C TRP A 204 22.52 17.91 39.39
N LYS A 205 23.24 16.94 39.98
CA LYS A 205 24.61 16.60 39.57
C LYS A 205 24.70 16.21 38.09
N ASN A 206 23.65 15.62 37.54
CA ASN A 206 23.58 15.34 36.11
C ASN A 206 23.26 16.59 35.29
N ALA A 207 22.34 17.46 35.74
CA ALA A 207 21.99 18.71 35.07
C ALA A 207 23.21 19.65 34.88
N GLU A 208 24.07 19.75 35.89
CA GLU A 208 25.28 20.59 35.86
C GLU A 208 26.28 20.21 34.74
N LYS A 209 26.14 19.02 34.14
CA LYS A 209 27.01 18.54 33.06
C LYS A 209 26.70 19.14 31.67
N ILE A 210 25.56 19.81 31.47
CA ILE A 210 25.12 20.35 30.17
C ILE A 210 25.41 21.85 29.99
N SER A 211 25.49 22.69 31.03
CA SER A 211 25.95 24.08 30.82
C SER A 211 26.62 24.74 32.03
N SER A 212 27.77 25.34 31.74
CA SER A 212 28.48 26.33 32.57
C SER A 212 27.93 27.76 32.38
N ASP A 213 26.96 27.95 31.48
CA ASP A 213 26.35 29.25 31.22
C ASP A 213 24.92 29.31 31.75
N LYS A 214 24.74 30.22 32.73
CA LYS A 214 23.59 30.99 33.26
C LYS A 214 22.12 30.69 32.88
N THR A 215 21.77 29.59 32.21
CA THR A 215 20.40 29.21 31.88
C THR A 215 20.23 27.70 31.97
N ASN A 216 20.38 27.16 33.18
CA ASN A 216 19.97 25.78 33.43
C ASN A 216 18.44 25.75 33.40
N ILE A 217 17.87 25.24 32.30
CA ILE A 217 16.42 25.13 32.06
C ILE A 217 15.68 24.33 33.14
N PHE A 218 16.41 23.57 33.95
CA PHE A 218 15.86 22.79 35.06
C PHE A 218 15.89 23.54 36.39
N LYS A 219 16.61 24.67 36.49
CA LYS A 219 16.95 25.33 37.77
C LYS A 219 15.73 25.68 38.59
N ASP A 220 14.76 26.38 38.01
CA ASP A 220 13.62 26.89 38.76
C ASP A 220 12.72 25.75 39.27
N ALA A 221 12.38 24.80 38.39
CA ALA A 221 11.60 23.62 38.76
C ALA A 221 12.33 22.75 39.80
N HIS A 222 13.65 22.60 39.66
CA HIS A 222 14.49 21.87 40.58
C HIS A 222 14.53 22.53 41.96
N MET A 223 14.80 23.84 42.02
CA MET A 223 14.85 24.59 43.28
C MET A 223 13.52 24.52 44.02
N PHE A 224 12.41 24.77 43.33
CA PHE A 224 11.07 24.66 43.92
C PHE A 224 10.82 23.26 44.50
N THR A 225 11.10 22.21 43.72
CA THR A 225 10.89 20.83 44.15
C THR A 225 11.81 20.46 45.30
N ASN A 226 13.06 20.93 45.29
CA ASN A 226 14.01 20.70 46.37
C ASN A 226 13.56 21.35 47.67
N ASP A 227 13.06 22.58 47.63
CA ASP A 227 12.58 23.28 48.83
C ASP A 227 11.37 22.56 49.46
N VAL A 228 10.43 22.08 48.62
CA VAL A 228 9.28 21.29 49.08
C VAL A 228 9.71 19.96 49.72
N ILE A 229 10.51 19.17 49.00
CA ILE A 229 10.93 17.84 49.47
C ILE A 229 11.82 17.94 50.70
N MET A 230 12.81 18.86 50.71
CA MET A 230 13.68 19.08 51.86
C MET A 230 12.92 19.61 53.08
N GLY A 231 11.94 20.49 52.87
CA GLY A 231 11.06 20.98 53.93
C GLY A 231 10.30 19.83 54.59
N LYS A 232 9.65 18.99 53.79
CA LYS A 232 8.92 17.81 54.27
C LYS A 232 9.82 16.80 54.96
N TYR A 233 10.99 16.49 54.41
CA TYR A 233 11.97 15.59 55.03
C TYR A 233 12.40 16.08 56.42
N LYS A 234 12.76 17.37 56.56
CA LYS A 234 13.21 17.94 57.84
C LYS A 234 12.15 17.84 58.93
N VAL A 235 10.88 18.14 58.58
CA VAL A 235 9.76 18.05 59.53
C VAL A 235 9.51 16.59 59.92
N ALA A 236 9.36 15.70 58.94
CA ALA A 236 9.12 14.28 59.20
C ALA A 236 10.23 13.65 60.05
N LYS A 237 11.50 13.97 59.77
CA LYS A 237 12.65 13.48 60.53
C LYS A 237 12.63 13.98 61.96
N ARG A 238 12.47 15.30 62.16
CA ARG A 238 12.41 15.89 63.51
C ARG A 238 11.28 15.30 64.33
N ASP A 239 10.09 15.16 63.74
CA ASP A 239 8.92 14.67 64.45
C ASP A 239 9.07 13.16 64.76
N ASN A 240 9.68 12.38 63.87
CA ASN A 240 10.02 10.99 64.16
C ASN A 240 11.06 10.86 65.27
N ASP A 241 12.09 11.71 65.27
CA ASP A 241 13.16 11.69 66.27
C ASP A 241 12.73 12.23 67.64
N SER A 242 11.62 12.97 67.72
CA SER A 242 11.18 13.65 68.95
C SER A 242 9.84 13.14 69.51
N VAL A 243 8.96 12.60 68.65
CA VAL A 243 7.58 12.25 69.01
C VAL A 243 7.29 10.78 68.76
N TYR A 244 7.50 10.28 67.55
CA TYR A 244 7.03 8.94 67.15
C TYR A 244 8.02 7.82 67.46
N PHE A 245 9.32 8.09 67.34
CA PHE A 245 10.42 7.14 67.54
C PHE A 245 10.27 5.83 66.73
N GLU A 246 9.63 5.89 65.55
CA GLU A 246 9.52 4.72 64.69
C GLU A 246 10.87 4.40 64.04
N LYS A 247 11.17 3.10 63.91
CA LYS A 247 12.36 2.65 63.20
C LYS A 247 12.25 2.99 61.71
N VAL A 248 13.21 3.75 61.20
CA VAL A 248 13.33 4.05 59.77
C VAL A 248 13.79 2.76 59.04
N PRO A 249 13.00 2.22 58.10
CA PRO A 249 13.37 1.03 57.33
C PRO A 249 14.37 1.37 56.22
N THR A 250 14.91 0.34 55.57
CA THR A 250 15.71 0.53 54.35
C THR A 250 14.81 0.55 53.12
N LEU A 251 15.18 1.32 52.09
CA LEU A 251 14.38 1.44 50.85
C LEU A 251 14.11 0.07 50.19
N SER A 252 15.08 -0.84 50.23
CA SER A 252 14.97 -2.21 49.70
C SER A 252 13.95 -3.10 50.42
N SER A 253 13.58 -2.74 51.66
CA SER A 253 12.57 -3.47 52.44
C SER A 253 11.15 -3.01 52.16
N LEU A 254 10.98 -1.89 51.45
CA LEU A 254 9.68 -1.31 51.12
C LEU A 254 9.15 -1.91 49.81
N PRO A 255 7.82 -2.01 49.63
CA PRO A 255 7.23 -2.53 48.40
C PRO A 255 7.54 -1.61 47.22
N ALA A 256 7.88 -2.22 46.08
CA ALA A 256 8.06 -1.49 44.84
C ALA A 256 6.71 -0.93 44.36
N ILE A 257 6.69 0.35 43.99
CA ILE A 257 5.54 0.96 43.32
C ILE A 257 5.63 0.69 41.81
N GLN A 258 4.51 0.34 41.20
CA GLN A 258 4.41 0.09 39.76
C GLN A 258 3.88 1.33 39.03
N GLY A 259 4.38 1.60 37.83
CA GLY A 259 3.82 2.63 36.96
C GLY A 259 2.36 2.37 36.57
N ALA A 260 1.58 3.44 36.41
CA ALA A 260 0.26 3.39 35.79
C ALA A 260 0.29 4.01 34.39
N ILE A 261 0.08 3.19 33.36
CA ILE A 261 -0.02 3.64 31.96
C ILE A 261 -1.37 4.33 31.74
N VAL A 262 -1.37 5.65 31.82
CA VAL A 262 -2.57 6.51 31.65
C VAL A 262 -2.60 7.24 30.31
N ALA A 263 -1.46 7.35 29.63
CA ALA A 263 -1.36 7.91 28.28
C ALA A 263 -0.74 6.88 27.33
N LYS A 264 -1.55 6.36 26.39
CA LYS A 264 -1.06 5.47 25.31
C LYS A 264 -0.88 6.26 24.03
N SER A 265 -0.09 5.74 23.09
CA SER A 265 -0.10 6.27 21.72
C SER A 265 -1.54 6.35 21.19
N GLN A 266 -1.79 7.34 20.35
CA GLN A 266 -3.11 7.54 19.74
C GLN A 266 -3.01 7.22 18.25
N PRO A 267 -3.34 5.98 17.83
CA PRO A 267 -3.35 5.61 16.42
C PRO A 267 -4.31 6.52 15.65
N PHE A 268 -3.96 6.76 14.39
CA PHE A 268 -4.81 7.46 13.44
C PHE A 268 -4.87 6.64 12.15
N ASP A 269 -6.00 6.74 11.46
CA ASP A 269 -6.13 6.20 10.12
C ASP A 269 -5.59 7.21 9.12
N CYS A 270 -4.62 6.79 8.31
CA CYS A 270 -4.06 7.61 7.24
C CYS A 270 -4.99 7.71 6.01
N HIS A 271 -6.11 6.97 6.01
CA HIS A 271 -7.14 7.00 4.98
C HIS A 271 -8.46 7.58 5.49
N ASP A 272 -8.45 8.22 6.65
CA ASP A 272 -9.65 8.89 7.18
C ASP A 272 -10.15 9.94 6.18
N ALA A 273 -11.36 9.72 5.65
CA ALA A 273 -11.95 10.59 4.64
C ALA A 273 -12.23 12.00 5.16
N GLU A 274 -12.39 12.18 6.48
CA GLU A 274 -12.54 13.51 7.08
C GLU A 274 -11.23 14.32 7.03
N VAL A 275 -10.08 13.64 7.09
CA VAL A 275 -8.75 14.25 7.08
C VAL A 275 -8.19 14.36 5.66
N CYS A 276 -8.24 13.28 4.89
CA CYS A 276 -7.70 13.20 3.54
C CYS A 276 -8.60 13.92 2.51
N GLY A 277 -9.89 14.08 2.83
CA GLY A 277 -10.89 14.53 1.86
C GLY A 277 -11.18 13.45 0.81
N GLN A 278 -11.75 13.87 -0.31
CA GLN A 278 -12.10 12.97 -1.39
C GLN A 278 -10.85 12.43 -2.09
N ASP A 279 -10.77 11.10 -2.29
CA ASP A 279 -9.69 10.46 -3.04
C ASP A 279 -9.57 11.06 -4.46
N ILE A 280 -8.46 11.73 -4.72
CA ILE A 280 -8.16 12.40 -5.99
C ILE A 280 -8.08 11.41 -7.17
N PHE A 281 -7.81 10.12 -6.89
CA PHE A 281 -7.74 9.05 -7.88
C PHE A 281 -8.96 8.12 -7.83
N GLN A 282 -10.07 8.50 -7.20
CA GLN A 282 -11.25 7.63 -7.03
C GLN A 282 -11.72 6.96 -8.34
N LYS A 283 -11.61 7.66 -9.49
CA LYS A 283 -12.04 7.18 -10.81
C LYS A 283 -11.06 6.20 -11.47
N LEU A 284 -9.82 6.12 -10.99
CA LEU A 284 -8.76 5.32 -11.61
C LEU A 284 -8.75 3.90 -11.03
N VAL A 285 -9.33 2.93 -11.72
CA VAL A 285 -9.39 1.55 -11.21
C VAL A 285 -7.98 0.93 -11.18
N PRO A 286 -7.60 0.19 -10.12
CA PRO A 286 -6.31 -0.48 -10.03
C PRO A 286 -6.03 -1.42 -11.22
N LEU A 287 -4.77 -1.48 -11.66
CA LEU A 287 -4.36 -2.36 -12.76
C LEU A 287 -4.69 -3.83 -12.47
N ASP A 288 -4.46 -4.30 -11.24
CA ASP A 288 -4.76 -5.68 -10.84
C ASP A 288 -6.24 -6.02 -11.02
N ALA A 289 -7.14 -5.07 -10.78
CA ALA A 289 -8.57 -5.27 -11.01
C ALA A 289 -8.91 -5.33 -12.50
N HIS A 290 -8.22 -4.55 -13.34
CA HIS A 290 -8.34 -4.64 -14.80
C HIS A 290 -7.80 -5.98 -15.33
N LEU A 291 -6.64 -6.42 -14.86
CA LEU A 291 -6.03 -7.70 -15.24
C LEU A 291 -6.94 -8.87 -14.83
N ALA A 292 -7.43 -8.88 -13.59
CA ALA A 292 -8.36 -9.89 -13.10
C ALA A 292 -9.68 -9.90 -13.89
N ALA A 293 -10.22 -8.73 -14.26
CA ALA A 293 -11.42 -8.64 -15.07
C ALA A 293 -11.20 -9.15 -16.51
N SER A 294 -10.02 -8.89 -17.07
CA SER A 294 -9.61 -9.39 -18.40
C SER A 294 -9.46 -10.92 -18.38
N GLU A 295 -8.76 -11.47 -17.38
CA GLU A 295 -8.59 -12.91 -17.18
C GLU A 295 -9.95 -13.61 -17.01
N TYR A 296 -10.82 -13.06 -16.17
CA TYR A 296 -12.18 -13.56 -16.00
C TYR A 296 -12.98 -13.55 -17.31
N SER A 297 -12.83 -12.50 -18.12
CA SER A 297 -13.52 -12.39 -19.42
C SER A 297 -13.03 -13.42 -20.42
N GLU A 298 -11.71 -13.70 -20.44
CA GLU A 298 -11.12 -14.73 -21.31
C GLU A 298 -11.56 -16.13 -20.89
N GLU A 299 -11.53 -16.45 -19.59
CA GLU A 299 -12.00 -17.75 -19.10
C GLU A 299 -13.49 -17.96 -19.37
N LYS A 300 -14.31 -16.90 -19.25
CA LYS A 300 -15.73 -16.93 -19.64
C LYS A 300 -15.89 -17.17 -21.14
N ALA A 301 -15.10 -16.49 -21.99
CA ALA A 301 -15.17 -16.65 -23.44
C ALA A 301 -14.71 -18.04 -23.90
N LYS A 302 -13.70 -18.60 -23.23
CA LYS A 302 -13.22 -19.96 -23.44
C LYS A 302 -14.29 -20.99 -23.11
N LEU A 303 -14.93 -20.87 -21.94
CA LEU A 303 -16.06 -21.74 -21.56
C LEU A 303 -17.22 -21.63 -22.56
N LEU A 304 -17.53 -20.41 -23.01
CA LEU A 304 -18.58 -20.21 -24.01
C LEU A 304 -18.24 -20.89 -25.34
N ARG A 305 -17.00 -20.73 -25.83
CA ARG A 305 -16.51 -21.40 -27.05
C ARG A 305 -16.63 -22.92 -26.94
N GLU A 306 -16.21 -23.48 -25.81
CA GLU A 306 -16.30 -24.93 -25.56
C GLU A 306 -17.75 -25.43 -25.62
N ILE A 307 -18.68 -24.72 -24.97
CA ILE A 307 -20.10 -25.09 -24.97
C ILE A 307 -20.71 -24.97 -26.38
N ILE A 308 -20.37 -23.92 -27.11
CA ILE A 308 -20.84 -23.72 -28.49
C ILE A 308 -20.31 -24.84 -29.38
N GLU A 309 -19.02 -25.13 -29.32
CA GLU A 309 -18.39 -26.19 -30.12
C GLU A 309 -19.01 -27.56 -29.82
N LEU A 310 -19.24 -27.89 -28.54
CA LEU A 310 -19.93 -29.12 -28.15
C LEU A 310 -21.34 -29.17 -28.75
N THR A 311 -22.08 -28.06 -28.71
CA THR A 311 -23.44 -27.95 -29.24
C THR A 311 -23.45 -28.13 -30.76
N GLU A 312 -22.56 -27.46 -31.49
CA GLU A 312 -22.42 -27.60 -32.93
C GLU A 312 -22.02 -29.01 -33.35
N ASN A 313 -21.09 -29.64 -32.63
CA ASN A 313 -20.70 -31.02 -32.88
C ASN A 313 -21.88 -31.98 -32.68
N LYS A 314 -22.68 -31.79 -31.61
CA LYS A 314 -23.89 -32.61 -31.39
C LYS A 314 -24.98 -32.36 -32.43
N ASN A 315 -25.16 -31.12 -32.87
CA ASN A 315 -26.06 -30.82 -33.97
C ASN A 315 -25.59 -31.49 -35.27
N ARG A 316 -24.28 -31.46 -35.59
CA ARG A 316 -23.71 -32.10 -36.78
C ARG A 316 -23.81 -33.63 -36.72
N GLU A 317 -23.56 -34.23 -35.55
CA GLU A 317 -23.78 -35.67 -35.32
C GLU A 317 -25.25 -36.03 -35.59
N LEU A 318 -26.18 -35.23 -35.07
CA LEU A 318 -27.62 -35.44 -35.28
C LEU A 318 -28.00 -35.29 -36.75
N GLU A 319 -27.54 -34.26 -37.45
CA GLU A 319 -27.77 -34.06 -38.88
C GLU A 319 -27.22 -35.23 -39.70
N THR A 320 -26.01 -35.69 -39.40
CA THR A 320 -25.40 -36.85 -40.05
C THR A 320 -26.21 -38.11 -39.82
N PHE A 321 -26.66 -38.34 -38.59
CA PHE A 321 -27.52 -39.48 -38.25
C PHE A 321 -28.86 -39.41 -39.00
N MET A 322 -29.49 -38.24 -39.08
CA MET A 322 -30.71 -38.02 -39.86
C MET A 322 -30.51 -38.28 -41.36
N LEU A 323 -29.36 -37.89 -41.92
CA LEU A 323 -28.98 -38.19 -43.31
C LEU A 323 -28.77 -39.70 -43.53
N CYS A 324 -28.09 -40.40 -42.61
CA CYS A 324 -27.88 -41.85 -42.67
C CYS A 324 -29.20 -42.63 -42.59
N LEU A 325 -30.15 -42.16 -41.77
CA LEU A 325 -31.48 -42.75 -41.70
C LEU A 325 -32.29 -42.55 -42.98
N GLN A 326 -31.85 -41.65 -43.88
CA GLN A 326 -32.50 -41.37 -45.16
C GLN A 326 -34.01 -41.16 -45.04
N LEU A 327 -34.49 -40.67 -43.88
CA LEU A 327 -35.94 -40.56 -43.60
C LEU A 327 -36.63 -39.62 -44.59
N ASN A 328 -35.90 -38.65 -45.13
CA ASN A 328 -36.38 -37.72 -46.17
C ASN A 328 -36.26 -38.30 -47.60
N ARG A 329 -35.56 -39.42 -47.78
CA ARG A 329 -35.41 -40.14 -49.07
C ARG A 329 -36.24 -41.42 -49.13
N VAL A 330 -37.05 -41.75 -48.11
CA VAL A 330 -38.07 -42.79 -48.22
C VAL A 330 -39.11 -42.27 -49.21
N PRO A 331 -39.20 -42.81 -50.43
CA PRO A 331 -40.10 -42.29 -51.43
C PRO A 331 -41.52 -42.61 -50.98
N LEU A 332 -42.34 -41.60 -50.75
CA LEU A 332 -43.77 -41.80 -50.56
C LEU A 332 -44.46 -42.26 -51.86
N ASN A 333 -43.79 -42.22 -53.02
CA ASN A 333 -44.19 -42.88 -54.27
C ASN A 333 -43.07 -42.84 -55.33
N ASN A 334 -43.18 -43.76 -56.31
CA ASN A 334 -42.32 -43.93 -57.49
C ASN A 334 -42.06 -42.65 -58.31
N GLU A 335 -41.07 -41.84 -57.93
CA GLU A 335 -40.57 -40.71 -58.74
C GLU A 335 -39.08 -40.87 -59.05
N TYR A 336 -38.68 -41.97 -59.70
CA TYR A 336 -37.33 -42.11 -60.28
C TYR A 336 -37.14 -41.36 -61.61
N LEU A 337 -38.08 -40.47 -61.97
CA LEU A 337 -38.14 -39.79 -63.27
C LEU A 337 -38.30 -38.27 -63.16
N ARG A 338 -38.23 -37.68 -61.95
CA ARG A 338 -38.33 -36.22 -61.75
C ARG A 338 -37.14 -35.69 -60.96
N LEU A 339 -36.76 -34.44 -61.25
CA LEU A 339 -35.72 -33.74 -60.49
C LEU A 339 -36.06 -33.77 -58.98
N PRO A 340 -35.08 -34.07 -58.10
CA PRO A 340 -35.30 -34.05 -56.66
C PRO A 340 -35.88 -32.71 -56.18
N ARG A 341 -36.82 -32.76 -55.24
CA ARG A 341 -37.51 -31.56 -54.74
C ARG A 341 -36.54 -30.56 -54.09
N GLU A 342 -35.48 -31.05 -53.48
CA GLU A 342 -34.41 -30.23 -52.89
C GLU A 342 -33.63 -29.46 -53.96
N LEU A 343 -33.43 -30.05 -55.14
CA LEU A 343 -32.83 -29.37 -56.29
C LEU A 343 -33.77 -28.29 -56.85
N LEU A 344 -35.08 -28.57 -56.89
CA LEU A 344 -36.10 -27.59 -57.29
C LEU A 344 -36.19 -26.42 -56.29
N ASP A 345 -36.11 -26.71 -54.98
CA ASP A 345 -36.11 -25.70 -53.93
C ASP A 345 -34.83 -24.84 -53.98
N CYS A 346 -33.67 -25.45 -54.25
CA CYS A 346 -32.42 -24.73 -54.51
C CYS A 346 -32.50 -23.84 -55.76
N CYS A 347 -33.02 -24.35 -56.87
CA CYS A 347 -33.25 -23.56 -58.08
C CYS A 347 -34.21 -22.40 -57.80
N ALA A 348 -35.32 -22.63 -57.10
CA ALA A 348 -36.27 -21.59 -56.70
C ALA A 348 -35.61 -20.52 -55.81
N ALA A 349 -34.76 -20.91 -54.85
CA ALA A 349 -34.02 -19.99 -54.00
C ALA A 349 -32.99 -19.14 -54.76
N VAL A 350 -32.29 -19.74 -55.73
CA VAL A 350 -31.35 -19.03 -56.62
C VAL A 350 -32.10 -18.08 -57.56
N THR A 351 -33.22 -18.51 -58.15
CA THR A 351 -34.06 -17.66 -59.01
C THR A 351 -34.73 -16.52 -58.24
N ALA A 352 -35.09 -16.73 -56.96
CA ALA A 352 -35.59 -15.68 -56.08
C ALA A 352 -34.56 -14.59 -55.77
N ARG A 353 -33.26 -14.85 -56.01
CA ARG A 353 -32.15 -13.91 -55.83
C ARG A 353 -31.38 -13.70 -57.15
N PRO A 354 -31.97 -13.00 -58.13
CA PRO A 354 -31.41 -12.86 -59.48
C PRO A 354 -30.06 -12.11 -59.52
N ASN A 355 -29.72 -11.35 -58.48
CA ASN A 355 -28.48 -10.58 -58.37
C ASN A 355 -27.38 -11.28 -57.55
N MET A 356 -27.60 -12.49 -57.02
CA MET A 356 -26.66 -13.18 -56.13
C MET A 356 -25.25 -13.31 -56.72
N THR A 357 -25.14 -13.61 -58.01
CA THR A 357 -23.84 -13.71 -58.70
C THR A 357 -23.14 -12.37 -58.83
N LYS A 358 -23.89 -11.28 -59.05
CA LYS A 358 -23.33 -9.92 -59.10
C LYS A 358 -22.91 -9.42 -57.72
N GLU A 359 -23.71 -9.72 -56.70
CA GLU A 359 -23.39 -9.39 -55.29
C GLU A 359 -22.13 -10.11 -54.84
N LEU A 360 -21.99 -11.40 -55.15
CA LEU A 360 -20.80 -12.18 -54.82
C LEU A 360 -19.54 -11.65 -55.54
N VAL A 361 -19.65 -11.32 -56.83
CA VAL A 361 -18.56 -10.70 -57.61
C VAL A 361 -18.19 -9.33 -57.05
N SER A 362 -19.18 -8.50 -56.69
CA SER A 362 -18.96 -7.20 -56.07
C SER A 362 -18.28 -7.31 -54.70
N ALA A 363 -18.68 -8.28 -53.86
CA ALA A 363 -18.09 -8.50 -52.55
C ALA A 363 -16.60 -8.90 -52.66
N MET A 364 -16.25 -9.75 -53.64
CA MET A 364 -14.84 -10.08 -53.88
C MET A 364 -14.03 -8.92 -54.44
N GLN A 365 -14.60 -8.12 -55.33
CA GLN A 365 -13.92 -6.92 -55.83
C GLN A 365 -13.61 -5.94 -54.70
N GLN A 366 -14.55 -5.75 -53.77
CA GLN A 366 -14.34 -4.95 -52.56
C GLN A 366 -13.30 -5.56 -51.63
N LEU A 367 -13.30 -6.88 -51.45
CA LEU A 367 -12.31 -7.57 -50.63
C LEU A 367 -10.90 -7.42 -51.21
N ASN A 368 -10.76 -7.55 -52.53
CA ASN A 368 -9.49 -7.40 -53.21
C ASN A 368 -8.99 -5.94 -53.22
N SER A 369 -9.90 -4.96 -53.34
CA SER A 369 -9.52 -3.55 -53.20
C SER A 369 -9.05 -3.23 -51.78
N GLN A 370 -9.74 -3.72 -50.76
CA GLN A 370 -9.32 -3.55 -49.36
C GLN A 370 -7.96 -4.19 -49.09
N HIS A 371 -7.69 -5.38 -49.65
CA HIS A 371 -6.39 -6.03 -49.54
C HIS A 371 -5.28 -5.19 -50.19
N HIS A 372 -5.56 -4.58 -51.35
CA HIS A 372 -4.61 -3.70 -52.03
C HIS A 372 -4.33 -2.43 -51.21
N ASP A 373 -5.38 -1.77 -50.70
CA ASP A 373 -5.26 -0.57 -49.87
C ASP A 373 -4.41 -0.82 -48.61
N VAL A 374 -4.61 -1.96 -47.94
CA VAL A 374 -3.83 -2.34 -46.76
C VAL A 374 -2.38 -2.65 -47.13
N THR A 375 -2.14 -3.27 -48.28
CA THR A 375 -0.78 -3.54 -48.78
C THR A 375 -0.03 -2.25 -49.05
N GLU A 376 -0.67 -1.30 -49.71
CA GLU A 376 -0.08 0.01 -50.00
C GLU A 376 0.29 0.77 -48.71
N GLN A 377 -0.58 0.75 -47.70
CA GLN A 377 -0.30 1.40 -46.41
C GLN A 377 0.87 0.76 -45.66
N VAL A 378 0.99 -0.56 -45.69
CA VAL A 378 2.11 -1.28 -45.06
C VAL A 378 3.41 -1.01 -45.81
N ASP A 379 3.40 -1.01 -47.14
CA ASP A 379 4.56 -0.68 -47.97
C ASP A 379 5.02 0.76 -47.74
N GLU A 380 4.09 1.72 -47.62
CA GLU A 380 4.42 3.12 -47.29
C GLU A 380 5.07 3.21 -45.89
N PHE A 381 4.51 2.50 -44.91
CA PHE A 381 5.06 2.49 -43.56
C PHE A 381 6.45 1.83 -43.49
N GLU A 382 6.70 0.77 -44.26
CA GLU A 382 8.02 0.16 -44.41
C GLU A 382 9.04 1.12 -45.04
N GLN A 383 8.63 1.89 -46.05
CA GLN A 383 9.49 2.90 -46.67
C GLN A 383 9.84 4.01 -45.70
N LEU A 384 8.87 4.51 -44.93
CA LEU A 384 9.10 5.53 -43.91
C LEU A 384 10.05 5.03 -42.81
N LEU A 385 9.88 3.78 -42.36
CA LEU A 385 10.79 3.15 -41.39
C LEU A 385 12.21 3.04 -41.94
N LYS A 386 12.37 2.66 -43.20
CA LYS A 386 13.68 2.56 -43.85
C LYS A 386 14.37 3.92 -43.95
N ILE A 387 13.64 4.97 -44.35
CA ILE A 387 14.15 6.34 -44.38
C ILE A 387 14.58 6.79 -42.97
N PHE A 388 13.81 6.42 -41.95
CA PHE A 388 14.14 6.75 -40.56
C PHE A 388 15.38 6.00 -40.06
N GLU A 389 15.54 4.72 -40.44
CA GLU A 389 16.69 3.87 -40.12
C GLU A 389 17.99 4.36 -40.78
N ASP A 390 17.90 4.83 -42.03
CA ASP A 390 19.03 5.36 -42.79
C ASP A 390 19.52 6.72 -42.26
N ASN A 391 18.62 7.50 -41.63
CA ASN A 391 18.95 8.82 -41.09
C ASN A 391 19.41 8.80 -39.62
N ASN A 392 19.20 7.71 -38.87
CA ASN A 392 19.48 7.65 -37.43
C ASN A 392 20.06 6.30 -36.98
N ASP A 393 21.39 6.15 -37.04
CA ASP A 393 22.08 4.91 -36.65
C ASP A 393 21.90 4.51 -35.17
N ILE A 394 21.60 5.48 -34.28
CA ILE A 394 21.37 5.25 -32.84
C ILE A 394 20.06 4.46 -32.60
N ILE A 395 19.13 4.47 -33.55
CA ILE A 395 17.81 3.85 -33.39
C ILE A 395 17.87 2.33 -33.58
N LYS A 396 18.90 1.82 -34.26
CA LYS A 396 19.11 0.37 -34.46
C LYS A 396 19.34 -0.39 -33.14
N THR A 397 19.78 0.29 -32.08
CA THR A 397 19.97 -0.28 -30.74
C THR A 397 18.76 -0.12 -29.82
N ASN A 398 17.79 0.72 -30.18
CA ASN A 398 16.59 0.99 -29.40
C ASN A 398 15.67 -0.26 -29.35
N LYS A 399 15.09 -0.54 -28.17
CA LYS A 399 14.27 -1.75 -27.94
C LYS A 399 12.89 -1.61 -28.58
N GLU A 400 12.27 -0.45 -28.42
CA GLU A 400 10.95 -0.13 -28.96
C GLU A 400 10.93 -0.21 -30.50
N TYR A 401 12.02 0.21 -31.15
CA TYR A 401 12.21 0.08 -32.60
C TYR A 401 12.29 -1.39 -33.05
N LYS A 402 12.96 -2.24 -32.28
CA LYS A 402 13.04 -3.69 -32.56
C LYS A 402 11.67 -4.35 -32.42
N ASP A 403 10.92 -3.99 -31.38
CA ASP A 403 9.56 -4.50 -31.16
C ASP A 403 8.61 -4.05 -32.28
N LEU A 404 8.72 -2.79 -32.74
CA LEU A 404 7.98 -2.28 -33.89
C LEU A 404 8.29 -3.05 -35.17
N LYS A 405 9.57 -3.34 -35.46
CA LYS A 405 9.99 -4.12 -36.63
C LYS A 405 9.50 -5.56 -36.57
N LEU A 406 9.44 -6.14 -35.38
CA LEU A 406 8.91 -7.49 -35.17
C LEU A 406 7.39 -7.54 -35.40
N ASN A 407 6.66 -6.54 -34.88
CA ASN A 407 5.22 -6.41 -35.13
C ASN A 407 4.91 -6.21 -36.62
N LEU A 408 5.67 -5.36 -37.31
CA LEU A 408 5.54 -5.16 -38.75
C LEU A 408 5.73 -6.47 -39.52
N LYS A 409 6.77 -7.24 -39.18
CA LYS A 409 6.99 -8.56 -39.79
C LYS A 409 5.79 -9.49 -39.55
N SER A 410 5.24 -9.51 -38.34
CA SER A 410 4.06 -10.30 -38.04
C SER A 410 2.84 -9.88 -38.88
N ILE A 411 2.66 -8.58 -39.11
CA ILE A 411 1.58 -8.06 -39.97
C ILE A 411 1.79 -8.53 -41.42
N HIS A 412 3.02 -8.44 -41.93
CA HIS A 412 3.37 -8.91 -43.26
C HIS A 412 3.06 -10.41 -43.44
N ASP A 413 3.43 -11.24 -42.46
CA ASP A 413 3.15 -12.69 -42.48
C ASP A 413 1.62 -12.98 -42.49
N MET A 414 0.83 -12.23 -41.71
CA MET A 414 -0.63 -12.35 -41.73
C MET A 414 -1.24 -11.92 -43.07
N MET A 415 -0.67 -10.89 -43.71
CA MET A 415 -1.13 -10.43 -45.02
C MET A 415 -0.84 -11.45 -46.13
N LEU A 416 0.29 -12.13 -46.07
CA LEU A 416 0.61 -13.23 -47.00
C LEU A 416 -0.42 -14.36 -46.86
N GLN A 417 -0.75 -14.77 -45.64
CA GLN A 417 -1.77 -15.80 -45.39
C GLN A 417 -3.17 -15.36 -45.85
N ALA A 418 -3.52 -14.09 -45.62
CA ALA A 418 -4.78 -13.53 -46.10
C ALA A 418 -4.85 -13.52 -47.64
N ASN A 419 -3.75 -13.19 -48.32
CA ASN A 419 -3.67 -13.23 -49.77
C ASN A 419 -3.83 -14.65 -50.32
N GLU A 420 -3.17 -15.64 -49.73
CA GLU A 420 -3.34 -17.06 -50.09
C GLU A 420 -4.80 -17.51 -49.95
N SER A 421 -5.45 -17.12 -48.84
CA SER A 421 -6.87 -17.39 -48.60
C SER A 421 -7.77 -16.70 -49.64
N ASN A 422 -7.47 -15.46 -50.00
CA ASN A 422 -8.21 -14.71 -51.03
C ASN A 422 -8.09 -15.37 -52.41
N ILE A 423 -6.89 -15.84 -52.78
CA ILE A 423 -6.66 -16.59 -54.01
C ILE A 423 -7.47 -17.89 -54.02
N GLU A 424 -7.47 -18.62 -52.90
CA GLU A 424 -8.25 -19.85 -52.79
C GLU A 424 -9.76 -19.59 -52.89
N LEU A 425 -10.27 -18.58 -52.18
CA LEU A 425 -11.66 -18.15 -52.25
C LEU A 425 -12.05 -17.78 -53.68
N HIS A 426 -11.20 -17.04 -54.40
CA HIS A 426 -11.42 -16.71 -55.81
C HIS A 426 -11.52 -17.96 -56.69
N ARG A 427 -10.67 -18.97 -56.46
CA ARG A 427 -10.69 -20.24 -57.21
C ARG A 427 -11.99 -21.01 -56.96
N HIS A 428 -12.38 -21.16 -55.69
CA HIS A 428 -13.62 -21.86 -55.31
C HIS A 428 -14.85 -21.14 -55.86
N MET A 429 -14.88 -19.81 -55.74
CA MET A 429 -15.97 -18.99 -56.24
C MET A 429 -16.13 -19.08 -57.76
N THR A 430 -15.04 -19.12 -58.52
CA THR A 430 -15.12 -19.28 -59.98
C THR A 430 -15.87 -20.56 -60.34
N THR A 431 -15.60 -21.65 -59.61
CA THR A 431 -16.30 -22.93 -59.76
C THR A 431 -17.77 -22.84 -59.33
N ILE A 432 -18.04 -22.19 -58.19
CA ILE A 432 -19.41 -22.01 -57.67
C ILE A 432 -20.26 -21.15 -58.60
N ILE A 433 -19.70 -20.10 -59.22
CA ILE A 433 -20.40 -19.26 -60.19
C ILE A 433 -20.82 -20.07 -61.41
N GLU A 434 -19.99 -21.00 -61.88
CA GLU A 434 -20.36 -21.90 -62.97
C GLU A 434 -21.53 -22.80 -62.58
N HIS A 435 -21.53 -23.37 -61.37
CA HIS A 435 -22.64 -24.17 -60.87
C HIS A 435 -23.92 -23.35 -60.63
N LEU A 436 -23.81 -22.14 -60.09
CA LEU A 436 -24.95 -21.22 -59.90
C LEU A 436 -25.56 -20.80 -61.24
N LYS A 437 -24.75 -20.63 -62.30
CA LYS A 437 -25.25 -20.37 -63.65
C LYS A 437 -26.04 -21.57 -64.21
N ILE A 438 -25.60 -22.80 -63.92
CA ILE A 438 -26.32 -24.02 -64.29
C ILE A 438 -27.65 -24.12 -63.52
N LEU A 439 -27.64 -23.87 -62.21
CA LEU A 439 -28.86 -23.90 -61.37
C LEU A 439 -29.87 -22.79 -61.69
N ASN A 440 -29.40 -21.65 -62.23
CA ASN A 440 -30.25 -20.55 -62.68
C ASN A 440 -30.68 -20.68 -64.15
N SER A 441 -30.33 -21.79 -64.82
CA SER A 441 -30.80 -22.09 -66.19
C SER A 441 -32.23 -22.65 -66.17
N SER A 442 -32.88 -22.68 -67.34
CA SER A 442 -34.23 -23.26 -67.44
C SER A 442 -34.24 -24.74 -67.03
N LEU A 443 -35.33 -25.21 -66.43
CA LEU A 443 -35.47 -26.62 -65.98
C LEU A 443 -35.15 -27.64 -67.10
N GLU A 444 -35.51 -27.33 -68.35
CA GLU A 444 -35.19 -28.16 -69.52
C GLU A 444 -33.68 -28.22 -69.86
N GLN A 445 -32.92 -27.17 -69.54
CA GLN A 445 -31.47 -27.13 -69.74
C GLN A 445 -30.73 -27.84 -68.60
N LEU A 446 -31.26 -27.74 -67.38
CA LEU A 446 -30.74 -28.43 -66.21
C LEU A 446 -30.92 -29.96 -66.32
N GLU A 447 -32.07 -30.42 -66.82
CA GLU A 447 -32.30 -31.85 -67.09
C GLU A 447 -31.34 -32.45 -68.12
N LYS A 448 -30.87 -31.64 -69.09
CA LYS A 448 -29.91 -32.08 -70.12
C LYS A 448 -28.46 -32.11 -69.65
N THR A 449 -28.11 -31.32 -68.63
CA THR A 449 -26.75 -31.27 -68.08
C THR A 449 -26.50 -32.30 -66.98
N LEU A 450 -27.57 -32.85 -66.39
CA LEU A 450 -27.48 -33.91 -65.40
C LEU A 450 -27.27 -35.29 -66.06
N PRO A 451 -26.39 -36.14 -65.50
CA PRO A 451 -26.21 -37.49 -66.01
C PRO A 451 -27.50 -38.28 -65.84
N VAL A 452 -28.03 -38.79 -66.95
CA VAL A 452 -29.18 -39.69 -66.95
C VAL A 452 -28.68 -41.08 -66.57
N ILE A 453 -29.18 -41.62 -65.46
CA ILE A 453 -28.94 -43.02 -65.09
C ILE A 453 -29.83 -43.87 -66.00
N THR A 454 -29.30 -44.35 -67.11
CA THR A 454 -29.85 -45.52 -67.79
C THR A 454 -29.44 -46.74 -66.96
N GLU A 455 -30.43 -47.36 -66.30
CA GLU A 455 -30.41 -48.69 -65.68
C GLU A 455 -29.04 -49.16 -65.15
N LEU A 456 -28.91 -49.12 -63.82
CA LEU A 456 -27.97 -49.97 -63.09
C LEU A 456 -28.24 -51.44 -63.48
N ASP A 457 -27.24 -52.11 -64.07
CA ASP A 457 -27.06 -53.55 -63.84
C ASP A 457 -26.45 -53.79 -62.46
#